data_AF-F5YBH0-F1
#
_entry.id   AF-F5YBH0-F1
#
_cell.length_a   1.000
_cell.length_b   1.000
_cell.length_c   1.000
_cell.angle_alpha   90.00
_cell.angle_beta   90.00
_cell.angle_gamma   90.00
#
_symmetry.space_group_name_H-M   'P 1'
#
loop_
_entity.id
_entity.type
_entity.pdbx_description
1 polymer ?
#
loop_
_entity_poly.entity_id
_entity_poly.type
_entity_poly.pdbx_seq_one_letter_code
_entity_poly.pdbx_strand_id
1 'polypeptide(L)' 'MKKYKSPALKHIHEEALDFFKDGIISTAEMKEFDKDCLVSASDTPTVRAPRVAAEAASPRLSKGRSVR' A
#
# COMPACT_ATOMS: atom_id res chain seq x y z
N MET A 1 -2.06 4.15 -17.63
CA MET A 1 -2.82 5.35 -17.24
C MET A 1 -2.39 5.76 -15.84
N LYS A 2 -1.97 7.03 -15.66
CA LYS A 2 -1.61 7.57 -14.33
C LYS A 2 -2.88 7.60 -13.46
N LYS A 3 -2.81 7.05 -12.25
CA LYS A 3 -3.90 7.11 -11.28
C LYS A 3 -3.58 8.20 -10.27
N TYR A 4 -4.48 9.17 -10.13
CA TYR A 4 -4.34 10.27 -9.18
C TYR A 4 -5.07 9.95 -7.89
N LYS A 5 -4.54 10.40 -6.75
CA LYS A 5 -5.19 10.19 -5.45
C LYS A 5 -6.51 10.97 -5.34
N SER A 6 -6.63 12.10 -6.02
CA SER A 6 -7.86 12.88 -6.09
C SER A 6 -7.97 13.67 -7.41
N PRO A 7 -9.19 14.09 -7.82
CA PRO A 7 -9.37 14.95 -8.99
C PRO A 7 -8.69 16.32 -8.84
N ALA A 8 -8.66 16.88 -7.63
CA ALA A 8 -8.00 18.17 -7.37
C ALA A 8 -6.48 18.06 -7.60
N LEU A 9 -5.85 16.98 -7.16
CA LEU A 9 -4.42 16.74 -7.36
C LEU A 9 -4.07 16.55 -8.84
N LYS A 10 -5.01 16.12 -9.68
CA LYS A 10 -4.79 16.06 -11.13
C LYS A 10 -4.55 17.45 -11.71
N HIS A 11 -5.40 18.43 -11.37
CA HIS A 11 -5.27 19.79 -11.87
C HIS A 11 -3.97 20.45 -11.38
N ILE A 12 -3.66 20.28 -10.09
CA ILE A 12 -2.42 20.82 -9.51
C ILE A 12 -1.18 20.17 -10.16
N HIS A 13 -1.24 18.87 -10.46
CA HIS A 13 -0.15 18.16 -11.14
C HIS A 13 0.05 18.62 -12.59
N GLU A 14 -1.03 18.96 -13.29
CA GLU A 14 -0.98 19.53 -14.64
C GLU A 14 -0.32 20.93 -14.61
N GLU A 15 -0.64 21.78 -13.64
CA GLU A 15 0.04 23.07 -13.43
C GLU A 15 1.53 22.87 -13.12
N ALA A 16 1.88 21.90 -12.26
CA ALA A 16 3.27 21.55 -11.97
C ALA A 16 4.05 21.10 -13.22
N LEU A 17 3.39 20.37 -14.14
CA LEU A 17 4.01 19.99 -15.41
C LEU A 17 4.33 21.19 -16.30
N ASP A 18 3.50 22.23 -16.28
CA ASP A 18 3.77 23.46 -17.03
C ASP A 18 4.95 24.22 -16.41
N PHE A 19 5.01 24.34 -15.07
CA PHE A 19 6.18 24.88 -14.37
C PHE A 19 7.47 24.09 -14.66
N PHE A 20 7.38 22.77 -14.82
CA PHE A 20 8.53 21.93 -15.19
C PHE A 20 9.00 22.19 -16.62
N LYS A 21 8.07 22.35 -17.57
CA LYS A 21 8.40 22.71 -18.97
C LYS A 21 9.04 24.09 -19.05
N ASP A 22 8.57 25.02 -18.23
CA ASP A 22 9.11 26.37 -18.12
C ASP A 22 10.47 26.41 -17.39
N GLY A 23 10.94 25.28 -16.87
CA GLY A 23 12.21 25.16 -16.17
C GLY A 23 12.24 25.83 -14.79
N ILE A 24 11.06 26.12 -14.23
CA ILE A 24 10.90 26.77 -12.92
C ILE A 24 11.17 25.77 -11.80
N ILE A 25 10.72 24.53 -11.96
CA ILE A 25 10.96 23.44 -11.02
C ILE A 25 11.92 22.40 -11.61
N SER A 26 12.72 21.81 -10.74
CA SER A 26 13.70 20.78 -11.09
C SER A 26 13.05 19.40 -11.28
N THR A 27 13.79 18.49 -11.91
CA THR A 27 13.39 17.07 -12.04
C THR A 27 13.23 16.38 -10.68
N ALA A 28 13.94 16.83 -9.64
CA ALA A 28 13.83 16.30 -8.30
C ALA A 28 12.50 16.69 -7.65
N GLU A 29 12.13 17.97 -7.75
CA GLU A 29 10.86 18.50 -7.23
C GLU A 29 9.66 17.88 -7.95
N MET A 30 9.74 17.71 -9.28
CA MET A 30 8.68 17.05 -10.05
C MET A 30 8.47 15.60 -9.60
N LYS A 31 9.53 14.89 -9.22
CA LYS A 31 9.44 13.52 -8.67
C LYS A 31 8.79 13.47 -7.29
N GLU A 32 8.94 14.50 -6.48
CA GLU A 32 8.25 14.60 -5.19
C GLU A 32 6.76 14.87 -5.41
N PHE A 33 6.45 15.81 -6.31
CA PHE A 33 5.08 16.09 -6.75
C PHE A 33 4.36 14.85 -7.30
N ASP A 34 5.06 14.03 -8.09
CA ASP A 34 4.53 12.76 -8.59
C ASP A 34 4.13 11.81 -7.44
N LYS A 35 4.92 11.73 -6.36
CA LYS A 35 4.60 10.87 -5.19
C LYS A 35 3.40 11.37 -4.40
N ASP A 36 3.25 12.69 -4.32
CA ASP A 36 2.13 13.30 -3.60
C ASP A 36 0.83 13.18 -4.41
N CYS A 37 0.89 13.38 -5.73
CA CYS A 37 -0.29 13.43 -6.59
C CYS A 37 -0.75 12.05 -7.09
N LEU A 38 0.18 11.14 -7.36
CA LEU A 38 -0.13 9.83 -7.95
C LEU A 38 -0.35 8.78 -6.86
N VAL A 39 -1.28 7.85 -7.13
CA VAL A 39 -1.42 6.64 -6.33
C VAL A 39 -0.19 5.78 -6.58
N SER A 40 0.69 5.70 -5.58
CA SER A 40 1.86 4.84 -5.61
C SER A 40 1.45 3.38 -5.81
N ALA A 41 2.13 2.64 -6.69
CA ALA A 41 1.90 1.21 -6.85
C ALA A 41 2.20 0.40 -5.57
N SER A 42 2.95 0.96 -4.63
CA SER A 42 3.21 0.39 -3.31
C SER A 42 2.04 0.48 -2.33
N ASP A 43 1.00 1.27 -2.63
CA ASP A 43 -0.21 1.42 -1.81
C ASP A 43 -1.28 0.38 -2.15
N THR A 44 -1.04 -0.49 -3.15
CA THR A 44 -1.79 -1.75 -3.16
C THR A 44 -1.24 -2.57 -2.00
N PRO A 45 -2.04 -2.91 -0.97
CA PRO A 45 -1.57 -3.88 0.01
C PRO A 45 -1.18 -5.11 -0.78
N THR A 46 0.10 -5.45 -0.80
CA THR A 46 0.52 -6.80 -1.16
C THR A 46 -0.22 -7.66 -0.15
N VAL A 47 -1.30 -8.29 -0.61
CA VAL A 47 -2.04 -9.30 0.15
C VAL A 47 -1.01 -10.39 0.41
N ARG A 48 -0.29 -10.24 1.52
CA ARG A 48 0.55 -11.28 2.08
C ARG A 48 -0.45 -12.35 2.49
N ALA A 49 -0.66 -13.30 1.58
CA ALA A 49 -1.50 -14.46 1.83
C ALA A 49 -1.17 -14.95 3.25
N PRO A 50 -2.16 -15.07 4.16
CA PRO A 50 -1.89 -15.60 5.47
C PRO A 50 -1.33 -17.00 5.25
N ARG A 51 -0.02 -17.17 5.52
CA ARG A 51 0.56 -18.49 5.70
C ARG A 51 -0.20 -19.06 6.88
N VAL A 52 -1.14 -19.95 6.58
CA VAL A 52 -1.94 -20.69 7.56
C VAL A 52 -0.94 -21.25 8.56
N ALA A 53 -0.94 -20.68 9.77
CA ALA A 53 -0.28 -21.27 10.90
C ALA A 53 -1.00 -22.59 11.14
N ALA A 54 -0.34 -23.70 10.82
CA ALA A 54 -0.75 -25.01 11.29
C ALA A 54 -0.51 -25.07 12.80
N GLU A 55 -1.33 -24.35 13.58
CA GLU A 55 -1.58 -24.72 14.97
C GLU A 55 -2.53 -25.91 14.94
N ALA A 56 -1.96 -27.09 14.73
CA ALA A 56 -2.63 -28.33 15.11
C ALA A 56 -2.57 -28.40 16.65
N ALA A 57 -3.59 -27.80 17.25
CA ALA A 57 -3.86 -27.80 18.67
C ALA A 57 -3.75 -29.21 19.26
N SER A 58 -3.01 -29.31 20.38
CA SER A 58 -3.13 -30.42 21.33
C SER A 58 -4.54 -30.47 21.92
N PRO A 59 -5.22 -31.62 21.95
CA PRO A 59 -6.24 -31.87 22.95
C PRO A 59 -5.59 -32.55 24.16
N ARG A 60 -5.27 -31.74 25.19
CA ARG A 60 -5.14 -32.22 26.56
C ARG A 60 -6.55 -32.62 27.04
N LEU A 61 -6.94 -33.87 26.87
CA LEU A 61 -8.08 -34.45 27.60
C LEU A 61 -7.57 -35.05 28.91
N SER A 62 -7.89 -34.35 29.98
CA SER A 62 -7.72 -34.81 31.35
C SER A 62 -8.94 -35.64 31.78
N LYS A 63 -8.66 -36.61 32.67
CA LYS A 63 -9.53 -37.12 33.77
C LYS A 63 -10.36 -38.39 33.51
N GLY A 64 -10.09 -39.43 34.31
CA GLY A 64 -11.15 -40.29 34.87
C GLY A 64 -10.96 -41.82 34.89
N ARG A 65 -10.41 -42.33 36.00
CA ARG A 65 -10.77 -43.57 36.74
C ARG A 65 -11.84 -44.51 36.14
N SER A 66 -11.52 -45.80 35.96
CA SER A 66 -12.42 -46.92 36.33
C SER A 66 -11.70 -48.28 36.35
N VAL A 67 -12.26 -49.17 37.16
CA VAL A 67 -11.81 -50.46 37.68
C VAL A 67 -12.12 -51.61 36.72
N ARG A 68 -11.21 -52.59 36.57
CA ARG A 68 -11.50 -54.02 36.68
C ARG A 68 -10.22 -54.86 36.74
#